data_AF-A0A2L0HT89-F1
#
_entry.id   AF-A0A2L0HT89-F1
#
_cell.length_a   1.000
_cell.length_b   1.000
_cell.length_c   1.000
_cell.angle_alpha   90.00
_cell.angle_beta   90.00
_cell.angle_gamma   90.00
#
_symmetry.space_group_name_H-M   'P 1'
#
loop_
_entity.id
_entity.type
_entity.pdbx_description
1 polymer ?
#
loop_
_entity_poly.entity_id
_entity_poly.type
_entity_poly.pdbx_seq_one_letter_code
_entity_poly.pdbx_strand_id
1 'polypeptide(L)'
;MNNVRWLDEVKFNEQGLVPAIAQHHQTGRVLMVAWMNREALALTAEKNQAVYFSRSRNKLWHKGEESGHFQTVHEIRLDCDADVIVLQIEQHGGIACHTGRESCFYRKLTPQGWEIVDAQLKDPSQIYAAEKSSNPHTIAMNASNAQSEQVEVLSYLGQMMTERKGADPDSSYVAKLYHKGLNKILEKIGEESIETILAAKEFQLIANEDNKNDLIYEVADLWFHTIVMLGHFDLDPQLVLNELARRQGLSGLVEKANRSH
;
A
#
# COMPACT_ATOMS: atom_id res chain seq x y z
N MET A 1 21.16 31.61 -23.70
CA MET A 1 21.16 30.32 -24.42
C MET A 1 21.62 29.28 -23.43
N ASN A 2 20.72 28.42 -22.94
CA ASN A 2 21.07 27.33 -22.04
C ASN A 2 22.17 26.50 -22.72
N ASN A 3 23.33 26.41 -22.07
CA ASN A 3 24.47 25.67 -22.58
C ASN A 3 24.18 24.18 -22.46
N VAL A 4 23.48 23.62 -23.45
CA VAL A 4 23.09 22.20 -23.52
C VAL A 4 24.22 21.27 -24.00
N ARG A 5 25.45 21.78 -24.12
CA ARG A 5 26.63 20.98 -24.57
C ARG A 5 26.92 19.77 -23.70
N TRP A 6 26.53 19.79 -22.43
CA TRP A 6 26.69 18.65 -21.53
C TRP A 6 25.89 17.41 -22.01
N LEU A 7 24.84 17.58 -22.82
CA LEU A 7 24.12 16.45 -23.43
C LEU A 7 24.98 15.68 -24.45
N ASP A 8 26.06 16.29 -24.97
CA ASP A 8 26.97 15.63 -25.91
C ASP A 8 27.92 14.64 -25.22
N GLU A 9 28.04 14.72 -23.89
CA GLU A 9 28.79 13.76 -23.08
C GLU A 9 28.01 12.47 -22.83
N VAL A 10 26.69 12.49 -23.02
CA VAL A 10 25.81 11.32 -22.82
C VAL A 10 25.77 10.48 -24.09
N LYS A 11 26.10 9.19 -23.95
CA LYS A 11 26.01 8.20 -25.02
C LYS A 11 24.59 7.64 -25.12
N PHE A 12 23.84 8.18 -26.08
CA PHE A 12 22.57 7.60 -26.48
C PHE A 12 22.82 6.39 -27.40
N ASN A 13 22.01 5.34 -27.25
CA ASN A 13 22.08 4.17 -28.11
C ASN A 13 21.62 4.50 -29.56
N GLU A 14 21.63 3.49 -30.45
CA GLU A 14 21.23 3.65 -31.86
C GLU A 14 19.80 4.17 -32.06
N GLN A 15 18.93 4.03 -31.04
CA GLN A 15 17.55 4.53 -31.05
C GLN A 15 17.45 5.97 -30.49
N GLY A 16 18.58 6.60 -30.14
CA GLY A 16 18.63 7.91 -29.52
C GLY A 16 18.18 7.91 -28.06
N LEU A 17 18.31 6.78 -27.36
CA LEU A 17 17.83 6.59 -25.99
C LEU A 17 18.96 6.26 -25.00
N VAL A 18 18.80 6.70 -23.76
CA VAL A 18 19.65 6.34 -22.61
C VAL A 18 18.77 5.78 -21.49
N PRO A 19 19.16 4.68 -20.81
CA PRO A 19 18.48 4.22 -19.61
C PRO A 19 18.65 5.23 -18.46
N ALA A 20 17.56 5.50 -17.75
CA ALA A 20 17.53 6.34 -16.57
C ALA A 20 16.96 5.56 -15.39
N ILE A 21 17.73 5.47 -14.31
CA ILE A 21 17.37 4.85 -13.04
C ILE A 21 16.86 5.95 -12.12
N ALA A 22 15.60 5.86 -11.69
CA ALA A 22 15.06 6.72 -10.64
C ALA A 22 15.34 6.09 -9.27
N GLN A 23 16.09 6.79 -8.42
CA GLN A 23 16.47 6.35 -7.09
C GLN A 23 15.97 7.37 -6.06
N HIS A 24 15.41 6.91 -4.95
CA HIS A 24 14.96 7.78 -3.88
C HIS A 24 16.15 8.48 -3.22
N HIS A 25 16.12 9.81 -3.16
CA HIS A 25 17.30 10.62 -2.77
C HIS A 25 17.75 10.41 -1.31
N GLN A 26 16.82 10.13 -0.38
CA GLN A 26 17.16 9.88 1.04
C GLN A 26 17.53 8.42 1.32
N THR A 27 16.74 7.45 0.82
CA THR A 27 16.87 6.03 1.19
C THR A 27 17.80 5.25 0.27
N GLY A 28 18.12 5.79 -0.92
CA GLY A 28 18.86 5.07 -1.95
C GLY A 28 18.06 3.94 -2.61
N ARG A 29 16.75 3.81 -2.34
CA ARG A 29 15.92 2.77 -2.94
C ARG A 29 15.77 3.01 -4.45
N VAL A 30 16.02 2.00 -5.26
CA VAL A 30 15.73 2.06 -6.71
C VAL A 30 14.22 1.92 -6.92
N LEU A 31 13.61 2.92 -7.55
CA LEU A 31 12.17 3.03 -7.72
C LEU A 31 11.72 2.54 -9.09
N MET A 32 12.39 2.96 -10.17
CA MET A 32 12.06 2.51 -11.52
C MET A 32 13.22 2.71 -12.49
N VAL A 33 13.12 2.04 -13.65
CA VAL A 33 13.94 2.31 -14.82
C VAL A 33 13.03 2.71 -15.97
N ALA A 34 13.42 3.74 -16.70
CA ALA A 34 12.79 4.16 -17.94
C ALA A 34 13.85 4.63 -18.93
N TRP A 35 13.41 5.04 -20.11
CA TRP A 35 14.28 5.55 -21.17
C TRP A 35 14.12 7.05 -21.27
N MET A 36 15.20 7.75 -21.57
CA MET A 36 15.18 9.16 -21.94
C MET A 36 15.77 9.31 -23.35
N ASN A 37 15.13 10.10 -24.20
CA ASN A 37 15.79 10.67 -25.35
C ASN A 37 16.48 11.99 -24.94
N ARG A 38 17.24 12.59 -25.86
CA ARG A 38 17.96 13.85 -25.61
C ARG A 38 17.05 14.98 -25.11
N GLU A 39 15.83 15.08 -25.66
CA GLU A 39 14.85 16.09 -25.27
C GLU A 39 14.29 15.86 -23.85
N ALA A 40 13.94 14.62 -23.51
CA ALA A 40 13.46 14.25 -22.18
C ALA A 40 14.50 14.60 -21.10
N LEU A 41 15.78 14.27 -21.34
CA LEU A 41 16.86 14.60 -20.42
C LEU A 41 17.07 16.11 -20.27
N ALA A 42 17.01 16.86 -21.38
CA ALA A 42 17.10 18.32 -21.35
C ALA A 42 15.96 18.93 -20.51
N LEU A 43 14.72 18.50 -20.74
CA LEU A 43 13.55 18.96 -19.98
C LEU A 43 13.64 18.56 -18.50
N THR A 44 14.18 17.38 -18.20
CA THR A 44 14.39 16.96 -16.81
C THR A 44 15.36 17.85 -16.07
N ALA A 45 16.51 18.17 -16.68
CA ALA A 45 17.48 19.09 -16.10
C ALA A 45 16.94 20.52 -15.98
N GLU A 46 16.12 20.97 -16.93
CA GLU A 46 15.51 22.31 -16.91
C GLU A 46 14.43 22.45 -15.84
N LYS A 47 13.54 21.45 -15.72
CA LYS A 47 12.35 21.53 -14.86
C LYS A 47 12.58 20.99 -13.45
N ASN A 48 13.71 20.33 -13.19
CA ASN A 48 13.93 19.52 -12.00
C ASN A 48 12.78 18.51 -11.75
N GLN A 49 12.25 17.95 -12.84
CA GLN A 49 11.16 16.98 -12.82
C GLN A 49 11.46 15.84 -13.79
N ALA A 50 11.18 14.59 -13.39
CA ALA A 50 11.48 13.46 -14.25
C ALA A 50 10.55 13.42 -15.48
N VAL A 51 11.16 13.49 -16.66
CA VAL A 51 10.52 13.38 -17.97
C VAL A 51 11.17 12.21 -18.67
N TYR A 52 10.37 11.26 -19.11
CA TYR A 52 10.84 10.07 -19.80
C TYR A 52 10.37 10.05 -21.24
N PHE A 53 10.94 9.14 -22.03
CA PHE A 53 10.47 8.84 -23.37
C PHE A 53 9.81 7.47 -23.39
N SER A 54 8.51 7.43 -23.71
CA SER A 54 7.78 6.18 -23.83
C SER A 54 8.04 5.53 -25.18
N ARG A 55 8.81 4.43 -25.19
CA ARG A 55 9.13 3.68 -26.42
C ARG A 55 7.89 3.14 -27.14
N SER A 56 6.87 2.72 -26.39
CA SER A 56 5.63 2.17 -26.96
C SER A 56 4.69 3.24 -27.50
N ARG A 57 4.64 4.42 -26.87
CA ARG A 57 3.79 5.55 -27.30
C ARG A 57 4.52 6.53 -28.22
N ASN A 58 5.83 6.35 -28.40
CA ASN A 58 6.73 7.20 -29.16
C ASN A 58 6.58 8.71 -28.84
N LYS A 59 6.48 9.04 -27.54
CA LYS A 59 6.28 10.41 -27.05
C LYS A 59 6.93 10.65 -25.70
N LEU A 60 7.15 11.93 -25.39
CA LEU A 60 7.53 12.38 -24.05
C LEU A 60 6.44 12.00 -23.04
N TRP A 61 6.87 11.68 -21.83
CA TRP A 61 6.03 11.33 -20.70
C TRP A 61 6.52 12.06 -19.45
N HIS A 62 5.75 13.05 -19.01
CA HIS A 62 5.97 13.71 -17.73
C HIS A 62 5.45 12.79 -16.62
N LYS A 63 6.35 12.22 -15.82
CA LYS A 63 5.95 11.28 -14.78
C LYS A 63 5.04 11.98 -13.77
N GLY A 64 3.85 11.43 -13.57
CA GLY A 64 2.84 11.99 -12.67
C GLY A 64 1.78 12.86 -13.36
N GLU A 65 1.91 13.21 -14.65
CA GLU A 65 0.95 14.10 -15.33
C GLU A 65 -0.50 13.58 -15.30
N GLU A 66 -0.69 12.26 -15.46
CA GLU A 66 -2.02 11.63 -15.41
C GLU A 66 -2.43 11.19 -13.99
N SER A 67 -1.48 10.93 -13.09
CA SER A 67 -1.72 10.28 -11.78
C SER A 67 -1.53 11.21 -10.57
N GLY A 68 -0.96 12.40 -10.76
CA GLY A 68 -0.48 13.28 -9.69
C GLY A 68 0.83 12.85 -9.02
N HIS A 69 1.39 11.69 -9.39
CA HIS A 69 2.58 11.11 -8.72
C HIS A 69 3.89 11.57 -9.38
N PHE A 70 4.19 12.85 -9.21
CA PHE A 70 5.38 13.51 -9.77
C PHE A 70 6.68 13.03 -9.15
N GLN A 71 7.79 13.25 -9.85
CA GLN A 71 9.15 12.99 -9.38
C GLN A 71 9.95 14.28 -9.43
N THR A 72 10.25 14.87 -8.27
CA THR A 72 11.17 16.02 -8.17
C THR A 72 12.59 15.50 -8.25
N VAL A 73 13.41 16.10 -9.11
CA VAL A 73 14.81 15.70 -9.31
C VAL A 73 15.71 16.60 -8.47
N HIS A 74 16.52 15.97 -7.60
CA HIS A 74 17.51 16.65 -6.77
C HIS A 74 18.92 16.56 -7.35
N GLU A 75 19.22 15.47 -8.07
CA GLU A 75 20.53 15.24 -8.64
C GLU A 75 20.43 14.35 -9.90
N ILE A 76 21.28 14.61 -10.89
CA ILE A 76 21.46 13.78 -12.08
C ILE A 76 22.92 13.31 -12.10
N ARG A 77 23.13 12.01 -12.10
CA ARG A 77 24.46 11.39 -12.22
C ARG A 77 24.56 10.61 -13.52
N LEU A 78 25.75 10.62 -14.08
CA LEU A 78 26.14 9.87 -15.27
C LEU A 78 27.20 8.85 -14.85
N ASP A 79 27.14 7.63 -15.38
CA ASP A 79 28.12 6.59 -15.09
C ASP A 79 29.45 6.78 -15.85
N CYS A 80 30.40 5.85 -15.66
CA CYS A 80 31.79 6.05 -16.06
C CYS A 80 32.03 5.97 -17.58
N ASP A 81 31.20 5.23 -18.31
CA ASP A 81 31.17 5.14 -19.75
C ASP A 81 30.04 5.96 -20.39
N ALA A 82 29.28 6.67 -19.57
CA ALA A 82 28.30 7.69 -19.94
C ALA A 82 27.09 7.17 -20.72
N ASP A 83 26.67 5.93 -20.47
CA ASP A 83 25.52 5.31 -21.11
C ASP A 83 24.38 4.94 -20.14
N VAL A 84 24.52 5.26 -18.84
CA VAL A 84 23.41 5.18 -17.87
C VAL A 84 23.32 6.43 -17.00
N ILE A 85 22.08 6.86 -16.76
CA ILE A 85 21.78 7.98 -15.86
C ILE A 85 21.15 7.47 -14.56
N VAL A 86 21.56 8.04 -13.43
CA VAL A 86 20.84 7.91 -12.15
C VAL A 86 20.25 9.27 -11.77
N LEU A 87 18.95 9.30 -11.55
CA LEU A 87 18.24 10.44 -10.98
C LEU A 87 18.04 10.21 -9.48
N GLN A 88 18.56 11.10 -8.64
CA GLN A 88 18.16 11.18 -7.23
C GLN A 88 16.87 11.98 -7.15
N ILE A 89 15.77 11.33 -6.78
CA ILE A 89 14.43 11.93 -6.84
C ILE A 89 13.69 11.82 -5.52
N GLU A 90 12.76 12.75 -5.31
CA GLU A 90 11.67 12.64 -4.34
C GLU A 90 10.40 12.20 -5.09
N GLN A 91 9.81 11.07 -4.68
CA GLN A 91 8.61 10.51 -5.29
C GLN A 91 7.37 11.02 -4.57
N HIS A 92 6.62 11.91 -5.21
CA HIS A 92 5.37 12.42 -4.68
C HIS A 92 4.32 11.30 -4.66
N GLY A 93 3.58 11.22 -3.55
CA GLY A 93 2.59 10.16 -3.31
C GLY A 93 3.19 8.76 -3.06
N GLY A 94 4.52 8.64 -2.94
CA GLY A 94 5.20 7.39 -2.59
C GLY A 94 5.06 6.26 -3.61
N ILE A 95 4.53 6.51 -4.81
CA ILE A 95 4.18 5.47 -5.78
C ILE A 95 4.82 5.79 -7.13
N ALA A 96 5.91 5.10 -7.46
CA ALA A 96 6.50 5.16 -8.80
C ALA A 96 5.83 4.18 -9.77
N CYS A 97 5.31 3.06 -9.27
CA CYS A 97 4.80 1.96 -10.09
C CYS A 97 3.30 2.10 -10.36
N HIS A 98 2.87 1.83 -11.60
CA HIS A 98 1.45 1.82 -11.99
C HIS A 98 0.66 0.69 -11.32
N THR A 99 1.32 -0.32 -10.74
CA THR A 99 0.65 -1.29 -9.86
C THR A 99 0.31 -0.69 -8.51
N GLY A 100 0.54 0.61 -8.30
CA GLY A 100 0.39 1.31 -7.04
C GLY A 100 1.40 0.90 -5.99
N ARG A 101 2.63 0.55 -6.39
CA ARG A 101 3.75 0.23 -5.47
C ARG A 101 4.78 1.35 -5.46
N GLU A 102 5.58 1.40 -4.41
CA GLU A 102 6.70 2.33 -4.29
C GLU A 102 7.69 2.16 -5.43
N SER A 103 8.11 0.91 -5.65
CA SER A 103 9.09 0.52 -6.66
C SER A 103 8.48 -0.44 -7.68
N CYS A 104 8.94 -0.34 -8.93
CA CYS A 104 8.71 -1.35 -9.95
C CYS A 104 9.43 -2.66 -9.63
N PHE A 105 10.43 -2.64 -8.75
CA PHE A 105 11.27 -3.78 -8.38
C PHE A 105 10.72 -4.54 -7.15
N TYR A 106 9.41 -4.77 -7.12
CA TYR A 106 8.69 -5.37 -6.00
C TYR A 106 8.75 -6.90 -5.92
N ARG A 107 9.43 -7.55 -6.87
CA ARG A 107 9.58 -9.00 -6.89
C ARG A 107 11.02 -9.40 -6.62
N LYS A 108 11.20 -10.40 -5.76
CA LYS A 108 12.49 -11.00 -5.43
C LYS A 108 12.53 -12.44 -5.90
N LEU A 109 13.66 -12.86 -6.45
CA LEU A 109 13.90 -14.27 -6.77
C LEU A 109 14.27 -15.03 -5.49
N THR A 110 13.52 -16.09 -5.18
CA THR A 110 13.75 -17.05 -4.09
C THR A 110 14.02 -18.45 -4.66
N PRO A 111 14.47 -19.41 -3.85
CA PRO A 111 14.57 -20.81 -4.28
C PRO A 111 13.24 -21.41 -4.78
N GLN A 112 12.10 -20.82 -4.39
CA GLN A 112 10.75 -21.25 -4.76
C GLN A 112 10.18 -20.48 -5.97
N GLY A 113 10.86 -19.43 -6.45
CA GLY A 113 10.47 -18.66 -7.63
C GLY A 113 10.45 -17.15 -7.41
N TRP A 114 9.72 -16.42 -8.26
CA TRP A 114 9.53 -14.98 -8.08
C TRP A 114 8.44 -14.69 -7.06
N GLU A 115 8.80 -14.07 -5.96
CA GLU A 115 7.88 -13.70 -4.88
C GLU A 115 7.70 -12.18 -4.81
N ILE A 116 6.49 -11.73 -4.49
CA ILE A 116 6.21 -10.31 -4.22
C ILE A 116 6.69 -10.00 -2.82
N VAL A 117 7.59 -9.03 -2.70
CA VAL A 117 8.19 -8.61 -1.42
C VAL A 117 7.87 -7.17 -1.04
N ASP A 118 7.34 -6.36 -1.95
CA ASP A 118 6.86 -5.01 -1.64
C ASP A 118 5.33 -4.92 -1.64
N ALA A 119 4.82 -4.22 -0.64
CA ALA A 119 3.40 -3.92 -0.48
C ALA A 119 2.86 -3.02 -1.60
N GLN A 120 1.61 -3.26 -1.99
CA GLN A 120 0.83 -2.39 -2.86
C GLN A 120 0.26 -1.23 -2.04
N LEU A 121 0.76 -0.02 -2.29
CA LEU A 121 0.38 1.21 -1.60
C LEU A 121 -0.96 1.79 -2.09
N LYS A 122 -1.36 1.54 -3.35
CA LYS A 122 -2.65 1.97 -3.90
C LYS A 122 -3.20 0.98 -4.93
N ASP A 123 -4.51 0.83 -5.01
CA ASP A 123 -5.12 0.03 -6.08
C ASP A 123 -5.01 0.78 -7.42
N PRO A 124 -4.55 0.15 -8.53
CA PRO A 124 -4.43 0.78 -9.84
C PRO A 124 -5.73 1.41 -10.36
N SER A 125 -6.88 0.85 -9.99
CA SER A 125 -8.21 1.37 -10.38
C SER A 125 -8.51 2.74 -9.76
N GLN A 126 -7.96 3.03 -8.58
CA GLN A 126 -8.08 4.32 -7.88
C GLN A 126 -6.99 5.34 -8.27
N ILE A 127 -6.07 4.98 -9.16
CA ILE A 127 -5.09 5.92 -9.73
C ILE A 127 -5.74 6.78 -10.84
N TYR A 128 -6.89 6.35 -11.37
CA TYR A 128 -7.53 6.96 -12.56
C TYR A 128 -8.99 7.40 -12.38
N ALA A 129 -9.63 7.20 -11.23
CA ALA A 129 -11.05 7.52 -11.04
C ALA A 129 -11.28 8.51 -9.88
N ALA A 130 -12.06 9.56 -10.14
CA ALA A 130 -12.56 10.49 -9.14
C ALA A 130 -14.08 10.65 -9.30
N GLU A 131 -14.85 9.98 -8.46
CA GLU A 131 -16.17 10.44 -8.04
C GLU A 131 -16.21 10.45 -6.50
N LYS A 132 -16.80 11.50 -5.92
CA LYS A 132 -16.89 11.64 -4.46
C LYS A 132 -18.17 10.95 -3.98
N SER A 133 -18.02 9.84 -3.26
CA SER A 133 -19.12 9.13 -2.60
C SER A 133 -19.67 9.90 -1.38
N SER A 134 -20.97 9.78 -1.14
CA SER A 134 -21.66 10.26 0.07
C SER A 134 -21.84 9.19 1.15
N ASN A 135 -21.37 7.95 0.92
CA ASN A 135 -21.46 6.86 1.88
C ASN A 135 -20.55 7.17 3.10
N PRO A 136 -21.05 7.08 4.36
CA PRO A 136 -20.28 7.42 5.55
C PRO A 136 -19.03 6.57 5.76
N HIS A 137 -19.09 5.26 5.46
CA HIS A 137 -17.96 4.33 5.62
C HIS A 137 -16.88 4.65 4.59
N THR A 138 -17.30 4.96 3.37
CA THR A 138 -16.41 5.41 2.29
C THR A 138 -15.72 6.74 2.64
N ILE A 139 -16.45 7.69 3.25
CA ILE A 139 -15.85 8.95 3.73
C ILE A 139 -14.84 8.68 4.85
N ALA A 140 -15.17 7.81 5.82
CA ALA A 140 -14.29 7.46 6.93
C ALA A 140 -13.00 6.76 6.44
N MET A 141 -13.12 5.82 5.50
CA MET A 141 -11.99 5.15 4.88
C MET A 141 -11.11 6.14 4.10
N ASN A 142 -11.71 7.06 3.34
CA ASN A 142 -10.98 8.09 2.60
C ASN A 142 -10.31 9.15 3.50
N ALA A 143 -10.81 9.36 4.72
CA ALA A 143 -10.23 10.25 5.72
C ALA A 143 -9.06 9.61 6.50
N SER A 144 -8.89 8.29 6.41
CA SER A 144 -7.85 7.57 7.15
C SER A 144 -6.49 7.67 6.44
N ASN A 145 -5.57 8.45 7.02
CA ASN A 145 -4.18 8.60 6.56
C ASN A 145 -3.24 7.50 7.10
N ALA A 146 -3.76 6.32 7.43
CA ALA A 146 -2.96 5.25 8.03
C ALA A 146 -2.06 4.58 6.98
N GLN A 147 -0.90 5.21 6.73
CA GLN A 147 0.21 4.64 6.00
C GLN A 147 0.72 3.40 6.76
N SER A 148 0.96 2.33 6.00
CA SER A 148 1.04 0.95 6.47
C SER A 148 2.27 0.62 7.30
N GLU A 149 2.03 0.32 8.58
CA GLU A 149 2.83 -0.53 9.47
C GLU A 149 2.05 -1.85 9.65
N GLN A 150 1.90 -2.63 8.58
CA GLN A 150 0.87 -3.69 8.49
C GLN A 150 1.08 -4.90 9.42
N VAL A 151 2.29 -5.11 9.93
CA VAL A 151 2.55 -6.14 10.96
C VAL A 151 2.35 -5.56 12.37
N GLU A 152 2.43 -4.24 12.52
CA GLU A 152 2.32 -3.58 13.83
C GLU A 152 0.88 -3.24 14.20
N VAL A 153 -0.06 -3.03 13.26
CA VAL A 153 -1.44 -2.63 13.62
C VAL A 153 -2.12 -3.62 14.58
N LEU A 154 -2.05 -4.93 14.32
CA LEU A 154 -2.72 -5.92 15.18
C LEU A 154 -2.01 -6.07 16.52
N SER A 155 -0.67 -6.02 16.55
CA SER A 155 0.12 -6.04 17.78
C SER A 155 -0.05 -4.76 18.61
N TYR A 156 -0.12 -3.60 17.95
CA TYR A 156 -0.40 -2.29 18.53
C TYR A 156 -1.81 -2.24 19.12
N LEU A 157 -2.81 -2.74 18.38
CA LEU A 157 -4.17 -2.89 18.90
C LEU A 157 -4.17 -3.82 20.13
N GLY A 158 -3.43 -4.93 20.10
CA GLY A 158 -3.25 -5.83 21.24
C GLY A 158 -2.65 -5.13 22.47
N GLN A 159 -1.56 -4.38 22.31
CA GLN A 159 -0.93 -3.62 23.39
C GLN A 159 -1.87 -2.54 23.96
N MET A 160 -2.52 -1.78 23.07
CA MET A 160 -3.50 -0.76 23.44
C MET A 160 -4.70 -1.36 24.21
N MET A 161 -5.11 -2.58 23.88
CA MET A 161 -6.17 -3.28 24.61
C MET A 161 -5.77 -3.58 26.06
N THR A 162 -4.53 -4.01 26.28
CA THR A 162 -3.99 -4.26 27.63
C THR A 162 -3.94 -2.98 28.46
N GLU A 163 -3.46 -1.87 27.87
CA GLU A 163 -3.39 -0.58 28.56
C GLU A 163 -4.76 -0.03 28.98
N ARG A 164 -5.79 -0.24 28.14
CA ARG A 164 -7.12 0.32 28.35
C ARG A 164 -8.03 -0.51 29.25
N LYS A 165 -7.64 -1.73 29.61
CA LYS A 165 -8.45 -2.64 30.45
C LYS A 165 -8.72 -2.11 31.86
N GLY A 166 -7.78 -1.34 32.42
CA GLY A 166 -7.89 -0.68 33.72
C GLY A 166 -8.08 0.84 33.66
N ALA A 167 -8.28 1.40 32.47
CA ALA A 167 -8.46 2.84 32.29
C ALA A 167 -9.86 3.31 32.69
N ASP A 168 -10.01 4.61 32.94
CA ASP A 168 -11.30 5.25 33.21
C ASP A 168 -12.29 4.97 32.06
N PRO A 169 -13.53 4.51 32.31
CA PRO A 169 -14.52 4.22 31.27
C PRO A 169 -14.83 5.40 30.35
N ASP A 170 -14.63 6.64 30.78
CA ASP A 170 -14.88 7.85 29.96
C ASP A 170 -13.66 8.24 29.10
N SER A 171 -12.50 7.58 29.28
CA SER A 171 -11.27 7.89 28.55
C SER A 171 -11.26 7.39 27.11
N SER A 172 -11.99 6.32 26.79
CA SER A 172 -12.02 5.73 25.46
C SER A 172 -13.19 4.76 25.27
N TYR A 173 -13.58 4.53 24.01
CA TYR A 173 -14.60 3.52 23.67
C TYR A 173 -14.23 2.12 24.17
N VAL A 174 -12.95 1.73 24.06
CA VAL A 174 -12.44 0.43 24.53
C VAL A 174 -12.56 0.31 26.06
N ALA A 175 -12.17 1.34 26.81
CA ALA A 175 -12.30 1.34 28.27
C ALA A 175 -13.77 1.20 28.69
N LYS A 176 -14.68 1.89 27.99
CA LYS A 176 -16.13 1.76 28.20
C LYS A 176 -16.65 0.35 27.93
N LEU A 177 -16.17 -0.31 26.87
CA LEU A 177 -16.52 -1.70 26.58
C LEU A 177 -16.06 -2.65 27.69
N TYR A 178 -14.80 -2.51 28.15
CA TYR A 178 -14.29 -3.33 29.25
C TYR A 178 -15.06 -3.13 30.55
N HIS A 179 -15.39 -1.89 30.89
CA HIS A 179 -16.20 -1.59 32.08
C HIS A 179 -17.62 -2.17 32.01
N LYS A 180 -18.23 -2.21 30.81
CA LYS A 180 -19.54 -2.87 30.61
C LYS A 180 -19.47 -4.41 30.66
N GLY A 181 -18.27 -4.99 30.59
CA GLY A 181 -18.02 -6.41 30.76
C GLY A 181 -18.26 -7.26 29.51
N LEU A 182 -17.96 -8.56 29.65
CA LEU A 182 -17.92 -9.53 28.55
C LEU A 182 -19.19 -9.56 27.71
N ASN A 183 -20.36 -9.54 28.32
CA ASN A 183 -21.64 -9.64 27.58
C ASN A 183 -21.79 -8.51 26.55
N LYS A 184 -21.36 -7.28 26.87
CA LYS A 184 -21.46 -6.17 25.91
C LYS A 184 -20.46 -6.30 24.78
N ILE A 185 -19.27 -6.84 25.06
CA ILE A 185 -18.27 -7.13 24.03
C ILE A 185 -18.80 -8.21 23.07
N LEU A 186 -19.37 -9.29 23.61
CA LEU A 186 -19.96 -10.37 22.80
C LEU A 186 -21.18 -9.92 21.99
N GLU A 187 -22.01 -9.03 22.56
CA GLU A 187 -23.14 -8.41 21.83
C GLU A 187 -22.64 -7.70 20.56
N LYS A 188 -21.57 -6.89 20.68
CA LYS A 188 -20.95 -6.23 19.52
C LYS A 188 -20.40 -7.25 18.52
N ILE A 189 -19.64 -8.25 18.96
CA ILE A 189 -19.15 -9.30 18.04
C ILE A 189 -20.30 -9.96 17.27
N GLY A 190 -21.43 -10.24 17.94
CA GLY A 190 -22.63 -10.75 17.30
C GLY A 190 -23.20 -9.80 16.24
N GLU A 191 -23.35 -8.52 16.59
CA GLU A 191 -23.83 -7.45 15.70
C GLU A 191 -22.96 -7.34 14.44
N GLU A 192 -21.65 -7.11 14.60
CA GLU A 192 -20.69 -6.94 13.50
C GLU A 192 -20.61 -8.18 12.60
N SER A 193 -20.81 -9.38 13.18
CA SER A 193 -20.81 -10.63 12.42
C SER A 193 -22.01 -10.72 11.47
N ILE A 194 -23.18 -10.23 11.88
CA ILE A 194 -24.38 -10.21 11.05
C ILE A 194 -24.26 -9.09 10.01
N GLU A 195 -23.76 -7.92 10.40
CA GLU A 195 -23.53 -6.79 9.49
C GLU A 195 -22.54 -7.17 8.38
N THR A 196 -21.44 -7.86 8.72
CA THR A 196 -20.50 -8.43 7.74
C THR A 196 -21.19 -9.36 6.73
N ILE A 197 -22.08 -10.25 7.19
CA ILE A 197 -22.82 -11.17 6.32
C ILE A 197 -23.75 -10.39 5.37
N LEU A 198 -24.43 -9.37 5.88
CA LEU A 198 -25.34 -8.54 5.08
C LEU A 198 -24.56 -7.73 4.04
N ALA A 199 -23.49 -7.04 4.44
CA ALA A 199 -22.63 -6.26 3.54
C ALA A 199 -22.03 -7.13 2.43
N ALA A 200 -21.64 -8.38 2.75
CA ALA A 200 -21.14 -9.32 1.74
C ALA A 200 -22.22 -9.67 0.69
N LYS A 201 -23.46 -9.88 1.12
CA LYS A 201 -24.59 -10.14 0.22
C LYS A 201 -24.93 -8.91 -0.62
N GLU A 202 -24.90 -7.72 -0.03
CA GLU A 202 -25.17 -6.47 -0.73
C GLU A 202 -24.11 -6.18 -1.80
N PHE A 203 -22.83 -6.39 -1.48
CA PHE A 203 -21.76 -6.26 -2.46
C PHE A 203 -21.86 -7.30 -3.59
N GLN A 204 -22.31 -8.52 -3.29
CA GLN A 204 -22.58 -9.51 -4.33
C GLN A 204 -23.74 -9.08 -5.25
N LEU A 205 -24.79 -8.49 -4.70
CA LEU A 205 -25.96 -8.03 -5.47
C LEU A 205 -25.62 -6.80 -6.33
N ILE A 206 -24.86 -5.86 -5.77
CA ILE A 206 -24.47 -4.61 -6.42
C ILE A 206 -22.99 -4.36 -6.12
N ALA A 207 -22.14 -4.69 -7.09
CA ALA A 207 -20.70 -4.49 -6.99
C ALA A 207 -20.32 -3.04 -7.33
N ASN A 208 -20.34 -2.17 -6.31
CA ASN A 208 -19.87 -0.79 -6.39
C ASN A 208 -18.87 -0.48 -5.26
N GLU A 209 -18.26 0.71 -5.29
CA GLU A 209 -17.23 1.10 -4.33
C GLU A 209 -17.79 1.25 -2.91
N ASP A 210 -19.01 1.78 -2.76
CA ASP A 210 -19.66 1.96 -1.46
C ASP A 210 -19.91 0.62 -0.76
N ASN A 211 -20.56 -0.33 -1.44
CA ASN A 211 -20.84 -1.65 -0.88
C ASN A 211 -19.56 -2.46 -0.63
N LYS A 212 -18.51 -2.24 -1.44
CA LYS A 212 -17.18 -2.81 -1.19
C LYS A 212 -16.60 -2.25 0.12
N ASN A 213 -16.71 -0.94 0.32
CA ASN A 213 -16.20 -0.25 1.50
C ASN A 213 -17.01 -0.64 2.75
N ASP A 214 -18.32 -0.77 2.64
CA ASP A 214 -19.18 -1.27 3.72
C ASP A 214 -18.72 -2.66 4.15
N LEU A 215 -18.51 -3.59 3.21
CA LEU A 215 -17.98 -4.92 3.53
C LEU A 215 -16.62 -4.87 4.25
N ILE A 216 -15.69 -4.01 3.80
CA ILE A 216 -14.38 -3.88 4.45
C ILE A 216 -14.54 -3.31 5.87
N TYR A 217 -15.41 -2.31 6.05
CA TYR A 217 -15.66 -1.65 7.31
C TYR A 217 -16.24 -2.63 8.35
N GLU A 218 -17.27 -3.38 7.99
CA GLU A 218 -17.89 -4.37 8.89
C GLU A 218 -16.92 -5.50 9.28
N VAL A 219 -16.08 -5.95 8.33
CA VAL A 219 -15.03 -6.94 8.63
C VAL A 219 -14.00 -6.37 9.60
N ALA A 220 -13.61 -5.09 9.44
CA ALA A 220 -12.68 -4.44 10.33
C ALA A 220 -13.25 -4.28 11.75
N ASP A 221 -14.52 -3.90 11.88
CA ASP A 221 -15.19 -3.78 13.18
C ASP A 221 -15.37 -5.14 13.86
N LEU A 222 -15.69 -6.20 13.10
CA LEU A 222 -15.71 -7.57 13.63
C LEU A 222 -14.34 -7.99 14.18
N TRP A 223 -13.26 -7.72 13.45
CA TRP A 223 -11.89 -8.01 13.91
C TRP A 223 -11.52 -7.19 15.13
N PHE A 224 -11.85 -5.89 15.14
CA PHE A 224 -11.61 -5.00 16.27
C PHE A 224 -12.27 -5.51 17.54
N HIS A 225 -13.57 -5.81 17.50
CA HIS A 225 -14.30 -6.31 18.68
C HIS A 225 -13.82 -7.70 19.10
N THR A 226 -13.39 -8.54 18.16
CA THR A 226 -12.73 -9.83 18.47
C THR A 226 -11.42 -9.62 19.23
N ILE A 227 -10.59 -8.65 18.83
CA ILE A 227 -9.34 -8.30 19.53
C ILE A 227 -9.63 -7.73 20.93
N VAL A 228 -10.67 -6.90 21.07
CA VAL A 228 -11.13 -6.42 22.39
C VAL A 228 -11.52 -7.60 23.29
N MET A 229 -12.21 -8.62 22.75
CA MET A 229 -12.52 -9.83 23.51
C MET A 229 -11.26 -10.61 23.90
N LEU A 230 -10.27 -10.74 23.02
CA LEU A 230 -9.00 -11.38 23.37
C LEU A 230 -8.30 -10.63 24.52
N GLY A 231 -8.27 -9.29 24.47
CA GLY A 231 -7.77 -8.46 25.56
C GLY A 231 -8.56 -8.61 26.88
N HIS A 232 -9.87 -8.83 26.81
CA HIS A 232 -10.68 -9.15 28.00
C HIS A 232 -10.17 -10.41 28.71
N PHE A 233 -9.68 -11.40 27.95
CA PHE A 233 -9.09 -12.64 28.48
C PHE A 233 -7.56 -12.61 28.63
N ASP A 234 -6.92 -11.44 28.46
CA ASP A 234 -5.46 -11.28 28.49
C ASP A 234 -4.73 -12.16 27.45
N LEU A 235 -5.37 -12.37 26.30
CA LEU A 235 -4.82 -13.13 25.18
C LEU A 235 -4.26 -12.18 24.13
N ASP A 236 -3.02 -12.42 23.71
CA ASP A 236 -2.38 -11.69 22.63
C ASP A 236 -3.00 -12.13 21.27
N PRO A 237 -3.47 -11.18 20.42
CA PRO A 237 -3.94 -11.48 19.06
C PRO A 237 -2.96 -12.30 18.22
N GLN A 238 -1.65 -12.20 18.48
CA GLN A 238 -0.61 -12.98 17.80
C GLN A 238 -0.82 -14.49 17.99
N LEU A 239 -1.44 -14.95 19.09
CA LEU A 239 -1.76 -16.35 19.30
C LEU A 239 -2.73 -16.89 18.24
N VAL A 240 -3.71 -16.07 17.83
CA VAL A 240 -4.67 -16.43 16.77
C VAL A 240 -3.98 -16.44 15.41
N LEU A 241 -3.11 -15.47 15.13
CA LEU A 241 -2.33 -15.43 13.89
C LEU A 241 -1.38 -16.63 13.77
N ASN A 242 -0.74 -17.03 14.86
CA ASN A 242 0.10 -18.23 14.90
C ASN A 242 -0.71 -19.50 14.59
N GLU A 243 -1.93 -19.61 15.12
CA GLU A 243 -2.83 -20.73 14.82
C GLU A 243 -3.29 -20.72 13.36
N LEU A 244 -3.54 -19.55 12.76
CA LEU A 244 -3.83 -19.43 11.33
C LEU A 244 -2.61 -19.82 10.47
N ALA A 245 -1.41 -19.36 10.84
CA ALA A 245 -0.17 -19.72 10.15
C ALA A 245 0.09 -21.22 10.19
N ARG A 246 -0.16 -21.88 11.33
CA ARG A 246 -0.09 -23.35 11.46
C ARG A 246 -0.98 -24.07 10.44
N ARG A 247 -2.13 -23.48 10.07
CA ARG A 247 -3.08 -24.05 9.10
C ARG A 247 -2.70 -23.81 7.64
N GLN A 248 -1.84 -22.83 7.32
CA GLN A 248 -1.47 -22.51 5.93
C GLN A 248 -0.76 -23.66 5.19
N GLY A 249 -0.21 -24.65 5.91
CA GLY A 249 0.40 -25.86 5.34
C GLY A 249 -0.49 -27.12 5.33
N LEU A 250 -1.73 -27.04 5.80
CA LEU A 250 -2.67 -28.17 5.89
C LEU A 250 -3.90 -27.89 5.02
N SER A 251 -4.22 -28.76 4.07
CA SER A 251 -5.48 -28.59 3.33
C SER A 251 -6.66 -28.65 4.29
N GLY A 252 -7.69 -27.80 4.10
CA GLY A 252 -8.85 -27.74 5.00
C GLY A 252 -9.61 -29.07 5.13
N LEU A 253 -9.42 -30.00 4.18
CA LEU A 253 -9.93 -31.37 4.24
C LEU A 253 -9.14 -32.25 5.24
N VAL A 254 -7.81 -32.11 5.27
CA VAL A 254 -6.93 -32.82 6.22
C VAL A 254 -7.13 -32.28 7.64
N GLU A 255 -7.32 -30.98 7.79
CA GLU A 255 -7.61 -30.38 9.10
C GLU A 255 -8.96 -30.86 9.66
N LYS A 256 -10.01 -30.90 8.83
CA LYS A 256 -11.33 -31.40 9.25
C LYS A 256 -11.31 -32.88 9.62
N ALA A 257 -10.53 -33.70 8.92
CA ALA A 257 -10.33 -35.11 9.25
C ALA A 257 -9.61 -35.28 10.61
N ASN A 258 -8.64 -34.43 10.93
CA ASN A 258 -7.88 -34.50 12.19
C ASN A 258 -8.63 -33.98 13.43
N ARG A 259 -9.75 -33.27 13.27
CA ARG A 259 -10.61 -32.81 14.38
C ARG A 259 -11.62 -33.86 14.86
N SER A 260 -11.63 -35.04 14.24
CA SER A 260 -12.50 -36.16 14.61
C SER A 260 -11.81 -37.08 15.61
N HIS A 261 -11.54 -36.58 16.82
CA HIS A 261 -11.21 -37.36 18.02
C HIS A 261 -11.70 -36.65 19.27
#